data_AF-A0A3B9ZCY7-F1
#
_entry.id   AF-A0A3B9ZCY7-F1
#
_cell.length_a   1.000
_cell.length_b   1.000
_cell.length_c   1.000
_cell.angle_alpha   90.00
_cell.angle_beta   90.00
_cell.angle_gamma   90.00
#
_symmetry.space_group_name_H-M   'P 1'
#
loop_
_entity.id
_entity.type
_entity.pdbx_description
1 polymer ?
#
loop_
_entity_poly.entity_id
_entity_poly.type
_entity_poly.pdbx_seq_one_letter_code
_entity_poly.pdbx_strand_id
1 'polypeptide(L)'
;MFVKGGILERQEESMIHRAFTPLEKTAAFKRRSVPLEVDGGLMPPLAQTVRERSSLTGFTLIEVIIVVIIAGIIATLGFPAYQNLIEDSRQKVCGANLSAINSALDVYAMEHDTIPADLSEIPEQYLQKAYISLLKQKGGWRIKLAYFIVGQQEKGLAYAGLFTDDLTRGTPNLRRCPAAAAGTRSYGLNSAIKGLTSRQYRDLDRATLTAGDSAAVEFAGEADLTDRHRRYRILAETKAFALAATKGGEIREVKLSIKDKDTEGFAPKIKKHSRKYHKSLKTYSDD
;
A
#
# COMPACT_ATOMS: atom_id res chain seq x y z
N MET A 1 16.26 -60.04 29.43
CA MET A 1 17.68 -60.26 29.81
C MET A 1 18.30 -58.89 30.10
N PHE A 2 19.01 -58.71 31.20
CA PHE A 2 19.45 -57.40 31.73
C PHE A 2 20.92 -57.07 31.39
N VAL A 3 21.17 -55.86 30.88
CA VAL A 3 22.38 -55.00 31.04
C VAL A 3 21.91 -53.56 30.73
N LYS A 4 22.03 -52.47 31.51
CA LYS A 4 22.59 -52.16 32.85
C LYS A 4 24.08 -51.75 32.95
N GLY A 5 24.35 -50.45 32.76
CA GLY A 5 25.62 -49.76 33.03
C GLY A 5 26.00 -48.78 31.89
N GLY A 6 26.40 -47.53 32.11
CA GLY A 6 26.64 -46.82 33.38
C GLY A 6 26.64 -45.29 33.24
N ILE A 7 26.76 -44.62 34.40
CA ILE A 7 26.70 -43.17 34.60
C ILE A 7 28.05 -42.52 34.26
N LEU A 8 28.06 -41.30 33.69
CA LEU A 8 29.02 -40.26 34.11
C LEU A 8 28.49 -38.86 33.80
N GLU A 9 28.49 -38.03 34.84
CA GLU A 9 27.97 -36.66 34.89
C GLU A 9 29.14 -35.73 35.25
N ARG A 10 29.61 -34.89 34.32
CA ARG A 10 30.43 -33.71 34.70
C ARG A 10 30.61 -32.67 33.58
N GLN A 11 30.09 -31.47 33.85
CA GLN A 11 30.70 -30.14 33.67
C GLN A 11 31.58 -29.88 32.44
N GLU A 12 31.09 -29.05 31.51
CA GLU A 12 31.96 -28.10 30.78
C GLU A 12 31.18 -26.85 30.31
N GLU A 13 30.68 -26.05 31.27
CA GLU A 13 30.38 -24.63 31.03
C GLU A 13 31.67 -23.81 31.16
N SER A 14 32.23 -23.26 30.07
CA SER A 14 33.26 -22.22 30.16
C SER A 14 33.56 -21.51 28.81
N MET A 15 33.64 -20.17 28.85
CA MET A 15 34.43 -19.32 27.92
C MET A 15 34.08 -19.24 26.41
N ILE A 16 32.88 -18.79 26.02
CA ILE A 16 32.75 -17.85 24.87
C ILE A 16 31.78 -16.69 25.18
N HIS A 17 32.08 -15.92 26.24
CA HIS A 17 31.56 -14.55 26.40
C HIS A 17 32.71 -13.61 26.78
N ARG A 18 33.49 -13.18 25.78
CA ARG A 18 34.42 -12.05 25.94
C ARG A 18 33.64 -10.75 25.77
N ALA A 19 33.48 -10.04 26.88
CA ALA A 19 32.88 -8.72 26.92
C ALA A 19 33.65 -7.72 26.04
N PHE A 20 32.90 -6.89 25.32
CA PHE A 20 33.36 -5.57 24.88
C PHE A 20 32.44 -4.54 25.54
N THR A 21 32.83 -4.11 26.73
CA THR A 21 32.14 -3.04 27.47
C THR A 21 32.39 -1.68 26.82
N PRO A 22 31.48 -0.71 26.96
CA PRO A 22 31.71 0.66 26.49
C PRO A 22 32.94 1.29 27.15
N LEU A 23 33.66 2.11 26.38
CA LEU A 23 34.78 2.92 26.86
C LEU A 23 34.29 4.11 27.71
N GLU A 24 33.84 3.84 28.94
CA GLU A 24 33.84 4.88 29.97
C GLU A 24 35.28 5.29 30.29
N LYS A 25 35.63 6.52 29.90
CA LYS A 25 36.91 7.13 30.27
C LYS A 25 36.94 7.42 31.77
N THR A 26 37.32 6.44 32.56
CA THR A 26 37.68 6.63 33.97
C THR A 26 39.01 7.39 34.07
N ALA A 27 38.93 8.72 33.99
CA ALA A 27 40.02 9.57 34.43
C ALA A 27 40.30 9.27 35.91
N ALA A 28 41.51 8.81 36.23
CA ALA A 28 41.89 8.35 37.56
C ALA A 28 41.91 9.51 38.57
N PHE A 29 40.76 9.79 39.19
CA PHE A 29 40.62 10.84 40.19
C PHE A 29 41.20 10.39 41.54
N LYS A 30 42.53 10.51 41.65
CA LYS A 30 43.30 10.24 42.87
C LYS A 30 42.94 11.27 43.96
N ARG A 31 41.88 11.01 44.72
CA ARG A 31 41.52 11.78 45.92
C ARG A 31 42.64 11.66 46.95
N ARG A 32 43.53 12.65 46.98
CA ARG A 32 44.46 12.85 48.09
C ARG A 32 43.67 13.55 49.19
N SER A 33 43.30 12.81 50.24
CA SER A 33 42.68 13.38 51.44
C SER A 33 43.71 14.26 52.14
N VAL A 34 43.58 15.57 52.00
CA VAL A 34 44.33 16.55 52.79
C VAL A 34 43.63 16.67 54.15
N PRO A 35 44.33 16.60 55.29
CA PRO A 35 43.72 16.88 56.58
C PRO A 35 43.29 18.35 56.62
N LEU A 36 42.02 18.59 56.96
CA LEU A 36 41.51 19.93 57.22
C LEU A 36 41.86 20.33 58.65
N GLU A 37 43.01 20.98 58.80
CA GLU A 37 43.34 21.71 60.02
C GLU A 37 42.63 23.07 59.96
N VAL A 38 41.71 23.29 60.91
CA VAL A 38 40.77 24.43 60.88
C VAL A 38 41.35 25.59 61.68
N ASP A 39 42.23 26.36 61.04
CA ASP A 39 42.66 27.66 61.53
C ASP A 39 41.84 28.79 60.89
N GLY A 40 41.31 29.67 61.75
CA GLY A 40 40.38 30.74 61.39
C GLY A 40 41.02 31.94 60.68
N GLY A 41 41.58 31.73 59.49
CA GLY A 41 42.18 32.77 58.64
C GLY A 41 41.44 32.98 57.32
N LEU A 42 41.37 34.24 56.86
CA LEU A 42 40.70 34.71 55.63
C LEU A 42 40.74 33.72 54.45
N MET A 43 39.57 33.36 53.92
CA MET A 43 39.47 32.68 52.62
C MET A 43 39.91 33.64 51.49
N PRO A 44 40.84 33.25 50.60
CA PRO A 44 41.09 33.99 49.37
C PRO A 44 39.90 33.82 48.40
N PRO A 45 39.63 34.78 47.51
CA PRO A 45 38.59 34.62 46.49
C PRO A 45 38.96 33.47 45.56
N LEU A 46 38.13 32.44 45.53
CA LEU A 46 38.33 31.27 44.66
C LEU A 46 38.38 31.70 43.19
N ALA A 47 39.33 31.12 42.46
CA ALA A 47 39.60 31.45 41.06
C ALA A 47 38.32 31.41 40.22
N GLN A 48 38.07 32.49 39.47
CA GLN A 48 36.92 32.59 38.57
C GLN A 48 37.03 31.52 37.49
N THR A 49 36.16 30.51 37.56
CA THR A 49 36.04 29.52 36.48
C THR A 49 35.56 30.25 35.23
N VAL A 50 36.40 30.27 34.19
CA VAL A 50 36.02 30.81 32.89
C VAL A 50 34.91 29.93 32.32
N ARG A 51 33.67 30.38 32.52
CA ARG A 51 32.48 29.73 31.96
C ARG A 51 32.52 29.93 30.45
N GLU A 52 32.87 28.86 29.72
CA GLU A 52 32.65 28.82 28.28
C GLU A 52 31.19 29.20 28.02
N ARG A 53 31.00 30.31 27.30
CA ARG A 53 29.69 30.64 26.74
C ARG A 53 29.51 29.71 25.56
N SER A 54 28.94 28.53 25.81
CA SER A 54 28.28 27.81 24.73
C SER A 54 27.32 28.80 24.08
N SER A 55 27.50 29.01 22.77
CA SER A 55 26.68 29.92 21.99
C SER A 55 25.28 29.31 21.91
N LEU A 56 24.44 29.64 22.89
CA LEU A 56 23.01 29.37 22.86
C LEU A 56 22.42 30.19 21.70
N THR A 57 22.45 29.60 20.51
CA THR A 57 21.73 30.07 19.33
C THR A 57 20.24 30.06 19.66
N GLY A 58 19.74 31.20 20.10
CA GLY A 58 18.34 31.36 20.50
C GLY A 58 17.42 31.26 19.29
N PHE A 59 16.61 30.21 19.24
CA PHE A 59 15.54 30.08 18.27
C PHE A 59 14.49 31.15 18.56
N THR A 60 14.10 31.95 17.57
CA THR A 60 13.15 33.06 17.83
C THR A 60 11.70 32.58 17.76
N LEU A 61 10.82 33.15 18.58
CA LEU A 61 9.41 32.77 18.58
C LEU A 61 8.72 33.12 17.25
N ILE A 62 9.16 34.19 16.58
CA ILE A 62 8.69 34.57 15.24
C ILE A 62 9.09 33.57 14.15
N GLU A 63 10.27 32.97 14.26
CA GLU A 63 10.78 31.95 13.32
C GLU A 63 9.96 30.65 13.40
N VAL A 64 9.58 30.21 14.61
CA VAL A 64 8.62 29.10 14.77
C VAL A 64 7.26 29.47 14.17
N ILE A 65 6.74 30.68 14.45
CA ILE A 65 5.42 31.13 13.94
C ILE A 65 5.37 31.13 12.42
N ILE A 66 6.38 31.67 11.74
CA ILE A 66 6.43 31.71 10.27
C ILE A 66 6.50 30.30 9.68
N VAL A 67 7.30 29.40 10.28
CA VAL A 67 7.40 28.01 9.84
C VAL A 67 6.05 27.27 9.96
N VAL A 68 5.33 27.40 11.08
CA VAL A 68 4.02 26.73 11.23
C VAL A 68 2.93 27.34 10.33
N ILE A 69 2.99 28.64 10.03
CA ILE A 69 2.09 29.29 9.06
C ILE A 69 2.33 28.72 7.65
N ILE A 70 3.58 28.66 7.20
CA ILE A 70 3.93 28.11 5.88
C ILE A 70 3.57 26.63 5.79
N ALA A 71 3.88 25.84 6.83
CA ALA A 71 3.50 24.44 6.91
C ALA A 71 1.98 24.23 6.88
N GLY A 72 1.20 25.09 7.56
CA GLY A 72 -0.26 25.07 7.54
C GLY A 72 -0.86 25.34 6.15
N ILE A 73 -0.30 26.32 5.42
CA ILE A 73 -0.70 26.61 4.03
C ILE A 73 -0.41 25.41 3.12
N ILE A 74 0.81 24.85 3.20
CA ILE A 74 1.22 23.68 2.39
C ILE A 74 0.34 22.47 2.72
N ALA A 75 0.08 22.18 4.00
CA ALA A 75 -0.77 21.07 4.42
C ALA A 75 -2.20 21.20 3.89
N THR A 76 -2.77 22.42 3.95
CA THR A 76 -4.13 22.70 3.46
C THR A 76 -4.27 22.46 1.95
N LEU A 77 -3.27 22.88 1.16
CA LEU A 77 -3.26 22.70 -0.29
C LEU A 77 -2.87 21.26 -0.72
N GLY A 78 -1.99 20.60 0.03
CA GLY A 78 -1.50 19.25 -0.26
C GLY A 78 -2.50 18.14 0.06
N PHE A 79 -3.36 18.32 1.06
CA PHE A 79 -4.32 17.30 1.50
C PHE A 79 -5.26 16.76 0.40
N PRO A 80 -5.94 17.57 -0.44
CA PRO A 80 -6.77 17.04 -1.53
C PRO A 80 -5.96 16.32 -2.60
N ALA A 81 -4.73 16.76 -2.90
CA ALA A 81 -3.84 16.06 -3.84
C ALA A 81 -3.43 14.69 -3.31
N TYR A 82 -3.19 14.57 -1.99
CA TYR A 82 -2.89 13.32 -1.32
C TYR A 82 -4.07 12.33 -1.34
N GLN A 83 -5.31 12.80 -1.15
CA GLN A 83 -6.50 11.95 -1.27
C GLN A 83 -6.64 11.37 -2.69
N ASN A 84 -6.46 12.21 -3.71
CA ASN A 84 -6.48 11.74 -5.11
C ASN A 84 -5.39 10.69 -5.36
N LEU A 85 -4.16 10.92 -4.85
CA LEU A 85 -3.04 9.97 -4.98
C LEU A 85 -3.34 8.60 -4.34
N ILE A 86 -4.02 8.54 -3.19
CA ILE A 86 -4.45 7.29 -2.56
C ILE A 86 -5.43 6.54 -3.48
N GLU A 87 -6.46 7.22 -3.97
CA GLU A 87 -7.51 6.59 -4.78
C GLU A 87 -6.97 6.11 -6.14
N ASP A 88 -6.13 6.92 -6.77
CA ASP A 88 -5.30 6.56 -7.92
C ASP A 88 -4.44 5.31 -7.67
N SER A 89 -3.94 5.15 -6.44
CA SER A 89 -3.11 4.01 -6.06
C SER A 89 -3.95 2.75 -5.84
N ARG A 90 -5.15 2.87 -5.25
CA ARG A 90 -6.12 1.76 -5.17
C ARG A 90 -6.51 1.26 -6.55
N GLN A 91 -6.84 2.15 -7.48
CA GLN A 91 -7.17 1.82 -8.87
C GLN A 91 -6.01 1.07 -9.55
N LYS A 92 -4.78 1.58 -9.44
CA LYS A 92 -3.57 0.92 -9.98
C LYS A 92 -3.33 -0.45 -9.37
N VAL A 93 -3.55 -0.63 -8.07
CA VAL A 93 -3.46 -1.95 -7.42
C VAL A 93 -4.54 -2.89 -7.95
N CYS A 94 -5.79 -2.46 -8.06
CA CYS A 94 -6.85 -3.36 -8.54
C CYS A 94 -6.68 -3.75 -10.03
N GLY A 95 -6.20 -2.84 -10.87
CA GLY A 95 -5.81 -3.15 -12.25
C GLY A 95 -4.59 -4.09 -12.33
N ALA A 96 -3.58 -3.90 -11.47
CA ALA A 96 -2.44 -4.82 -11.37
C ALA A 96 -2.88 -6.21 -10.90
N ASN A 97 -3.83 -6.30 -9.96
CA ASN A 97 -4.40 -7.56 -9.49
C ASN A 97 -5.15 -8.29 -10.63
N LEU A 98 -5.98 -7.58 -11.40
CA LEU A 98 -6.67 -8.13 -12.57
C LEU A 98 -5.68 -8.65 -13.63
N SER A 99 -4.61 -7.90 -13.88
CA SER A 99 -3.54 -8.32 -14.80
C SER A 99 -2.83 -9.59 -14.30
N ALA A 100 -2.56 -9.68 -13.00
CA ALA A 100 -1.96 -10.85 -12.39
C ALA A 100 -2.89 -12.08 -12.42
N ILE A 101 -4.19 -11.87 -12.21
CA ILE A 101 -5.23 -12.91 -12.36
C ILE A 101 -5.26 -13.40 -13.81
N ASN A 102 -5.22 -12.52 -14.81
CA ASN A 102 -5.23 -12.92 -16.22
C ASN A 102 -3.99 -13.77 -16.56
N SER A 103 -2.78 -13.33 -16.20
CA SER A 103 -1.58 -14.14 -16.42
C SER A 103 -1.59 -15.46 -15.63
N ALA A 104 -2.24 -15.53 -14.47
CA ALA A 104 -2.40 -16.77 -13.72
C ALA A 104 -3.45 -17.72 -14.35
N LEU A 105 -4.51 -17.18 -14.98
CA LEU A 105 -5.44 -17.94 -15.81
C LEU A 105 -4.75 -18.55 -17.03
N ASP A 106 -3.90 -17.77 -17.72
CA ASP A 106 -3.13 -18.25 -18.88
C ASP A 106 -2.23 -19.43 -18.50
N VAL A 107 -1.54 -19.36 -17.35
CA VAL A 107 -0.73 -20.46 -16.81
C VAL A 107 -1.59 -21.65 -16.39
N TYR A 108 -2.70 -21.43 -15.69
CA TYR A 108 -3.61 -22.51 -15.27
C TYR A 108 -4.16 -23.29 -16.47
N ALA A 109 -4.60 -22.57 -17.51
CA ALA A 109 -5.05 -23.16 -18.77
C ALA A 109 -3.95 -24.08 -19.35
N MET A 110 -2.73 -23.58 -19.48
CA MET A 110 -1.61 -24.34 -20.02
C MET A 110 -1.26 -25.62 -19.23
N GLU A 111 -1.55 -25.68 -17.93
CA GLU A 111 -1.23 -26.82 -17.07
C GLU A 111 -2.38 -27.82 -16.89
N HIS A 112 -3.64 -27.36 -16.90
CA HIS A 112 -4.83 -28.20 -16.65
C HIS A 112 -5.68 -28.48 -17.90
N ASP A 113 -5.31 -27.95 -19.07
CA ASP A 113 -6.05 -27.97 -20.34
C ASP A 113 -7.50 -27.43 -20.27
N THR A 114 -7.86 -26.72 -19.19
CA THR A 114 -9.19 -26.14 -18.95
C THR A 114 -9.13 -24.84 -18.17
N ILE A 115 -10.14 -23.98 -18.34
CA ILE A 115 -10.31 -22.73 -17.58
C ILE A 115 -11.08 -23.01 -16.28
N PRO A 116 -10.62 -22.50 -15.12
CA PRO A 116 -11.23 -22.77 -13.83
C PRO A 116 -12.64 -22.20 -13.72
N ALA A 117 -13.46 -22.79 -12.85
CA ALA A 117 -14.85 -22.37 -12.65
C ALA A 117 -14.99 -21.21 -11.64
N ASP A 118 -13.99 -20.98 -10.80
CA ASP A 118 -13.86 -19.85 -9.86
C ASP A 118 -12.39 -19.43 -9.79
N LEU A 119 -12.11 -18.15 -9.52
CA LEU A 119 -10.77 -17.68 -9.18
C LEU A 119 -10.17 -18.42 -7.99
N SER A 120 -11.01 -18.96 -7.09
CA SER A 120 -10.57 -19.70 -5.91
C SER A 120 -9.69 -20.91 -6.25
N GLU A 121 -9.96 -21.59 -7.37
CA GLU A 121 -9.27 -22.80 -7.86
C GLU A 121 -7.82 -22.56 -8.30
N ILE A 122 -7.48 -21.32 -8.70
CA ILE A 122 -6.14 -20.98 -9.18
C ILE A 122 -5.13 -21.14 -8.02
N PRO A 123 -4.01 -21.85 -8.17
CA PRO A 123 -2.95 -21.89 -7.16
C PRO A 123 -2.36 -20.50 -6.86
N GLU A 124 -2.15 -20.19 -5.57
CA GLU A 124 -1.53 -18.92 -5.16
C GLU A 124 -0.14 -18.69 -5.79
N GLN A 125 0.57 -19.78 -6.09
CA GLN A 125 1.88 -19.75 -6.74
C GLN A 125 1.82 -19.13 -8.16
N TYR A 126 0.73 -19.34 -8.91
CA TYR A 126 0.58 -18.75 -10.25
C TYR A 126 0.35 -17.25 -10.15
N LEU A 127 -0.47 -16.82 -9.18
CA LEU A 127 -0.66 -15.40 -8.87
C LEU A 127 0.66 -14.75 -8.44
N GLN A 128 1.41 -15.35 -7.51
CA GLN A 128 2.72 -14.84 -7.09
C GLN A 128 3.68 -14.67 -8.27
N LYS A 129 3.82 -15.68 -9.14
CA LYS A 129 4.64 -15.62 -10.37
C LYS A 129 4.17 -14.48 -11.30
N ALA A 130 2.86 -14.28 -11.44
CA ALA A 130 2.30 -13.20 -12.24
C ALA A 130 2.64 -11.80 -11.66
N TYR A 131 2.46 -11.56 -10.36
CA TYR A 131 2.87 -10.30 -9.71
C TYR A 131 4.37 -10.04 -9.85
N ILE A 132 5.21 -11.05 -9.62
CA ILE A 132 6.67 -10.95 -9.82
C ILE A 132 7.00 -10.51 -11.24
N SER A 133 6.28 -11.03 -12.23
CA SER A 133 6.45 -10.67 -13.65
C SER A 133 6.05 -9.21 -13.90
N LEU A 134 4.87 -8.78 -13.42
CA LEU A 134 4.39 -7.40 -13.55
C LEU A 134 5.30 -6.37 -12.86
N LEU A 135 5.81 -6.68 -11.66
CA LEU A 135 6.70 -5.78 -10.91
C LEU A 135 8.10 -5.67 -11.52
N LYS A 136 8.51 -6.63 -12.37
CA LYS A 136 9.77 -6.62 -13.13
C LYS A 136 9.66 -5.94 -14.50
N GLN A 137 8.46 -5.74 -15.04
CA GLN A 137 8.28 -5.07 -16.33
C GLN A 137 8.73 -3.59 -16.30
N LYS A 138 9.07 -3.05 -17.48
CA LYS A 138 9.43 -1.64 -17.66
C LYS A 138 8.29 -0.73 -17.20
N GLY A 139 8.50 0.02 -16.12
CA GLY A 139 7.47 0.85 -15.49
C GLY A 139 6.81 0.24 -14.24
N GLY A 140 7.17 -0.99 -13.86
CA GLY A 140 6.69 -1.67 -12.65
C GLY A 140 6.91 -0.89 -11.35
N TRP A 141 7.85 0.08 -11.33
CA TRP A 141 8.03 1.02 -10.21
C TRP A 141 6.75 1.81 -9.87
N ARG A 142 5.88 2.10 -10.85
CA ARG A 142 4.60 2.80 -10.61
C ARG A 142 3.62 1.91 -9.86
N ILE A 143 3.61 0.61 -10.18
CA ILE A 143 2.83 -0.42 -9.49
C ILE A 143 3.40 -0.63 -8.08
N LYS A 144 4.73 -0.68 -7.94
CA LYS A 144 5.39 -0.71 -6.63
C LYS A 144 4.97 0.47 -5.75
N LEU A 145 5.04 1.70 -6.27
CA LEU A 145 4.62 2.89 -5.52
C LEU A 145 3.14 2.83 -5.10
N ALA A 146 2.25 2.35 -5.98
CA ALA A 146 0.82 2.21 -5.66
C ALA A 146 0.57 1.21 -4.52
N TYR A 147 1.21 0.03 -4.55
CA TYR A 147 1.15 -0.93 -3.43
C TYR A 147 1.73 -0.37 -2.14
N PHE A 148 2.78 0.46 -2.20
CA PHE A 148 3.36 1.07 -1.01
C PHE A 148 2.37 2.04 -0.35
N ILE A 149 1.78 2.94 -1.14
CA ILE A 149 0.80 3.93 -0.67
C ILE A 149 -0.42 3.23 -0.06
N VAL A 150 -0.97 2.22 -0.75
CA VAL A 150 -2.08 1.41 -0.22
C VAL A 150 -1.69 0.66 1.05
N GLY A 151 -0.51 0.02 1.07
CA GLY A 151 -0.05 -0.80 2.20
C GLY A 151 0.16 -0.04 3.51
N GLN A 152 0.36 1.28 3.46
CA GLN A 152 0.38 2.13 4.65
C GLN A 152 -0.99 2.28 5.30
N GLN A 153 -2.06 2.34 4.49
CA GLN A 153 -3.44 2.51 4.97
C GLN A 153 -4.11 1.16 5.27
N GLU A 154 -3.84 0.14 4.44
CA GLU A 154 -4.53 -1.16 4.43
C GLU A 154 -3.52 -2.30 4.48
N LYS A 155 -2.93 -2.49 5.66
CA LYS A 155 -1.93 -3.53 5.93
C LYS A 155 -2.45 -4.91 5.52
N GLY A 156 -1.68 -5.61 4.68
CA GLY A 156 -2.01 -6.96 4.21
C GLY A 156 -2.97 -7.04 3.02
N LEU A 157 -3.34 -5.92 2.39
CA LEU A 157 -4.01 -5.87 1.07
C LEU A 157 -3.06 -5.47 -0.08
N ALA A 158 -1.75 -5.38 0.21
CA ALA A 158 -0.70 -5.05 -0.75
C ALA A 158 0.38 -6.14 -0.77
N TYR A 159 1.01 -6.36 -1.92
CA TYR A 159 2.06 -7.36 -2.09
C TYR A 159 3.31 -7.00 -1.25
N ALA A 160 3.63 -7.80 -0.24
CA ALA A 160 4.62 -7.43 0.78
C ALA A 160 6.09 -7.46 0.31
N GLY A 161 6.43 -8.23 -0.74
CA GLY A 161 7.77 -8.34 -1.30
C GLY A 161 8.22 -7.11 -2.11
N LEU A 162 7.82 -5.90 -1.71
CA LEU A 162 7.80 -4.73 -2.60
C LEU A 162 9.17 -4.06 -2.81
N PHE A 163 10.00 -4.12 -1.77
CA PHE A 163 11.33 -3.49 -1.68
C PHE A 163 12.46 -4.50 -1.43
N THR A 164 12.16 -5.79 -1.47
CA THR A 164 13.14 -6.88 -1.42
C THR A 164 13.47 -7.34 -2.83
N ASP A 165 14.73 -7.69 -3.11
CA ASP A 165 15.09 -8.35 -4.38
C ASP A 165 14.45 -9.75 -4.46
N ASP A 166 14.33 -10.40 -3.30
CA ASP A 166 13.47 -11.56 -3.11
C ASP A 166 11.99 -11.13 -3.08
N LEU A 167 11.40 -11.05 -4.27
CA LEU A 167 9.99 -10.79 -4.45
C LEU A 167 9.09 -11.96 -3.99
N THR A 168 9.60 -13.11 -3.53
CA THR A 168 8.73 -14.29 -3.24
C THR A 168 8.01 -14.23 -1.89
N ARG A 169 8.46 -13.36 -0.97
CA ARG A 169 7.99 -13.30 0.43
C ARG A 169 6.76 -12.39 0.62
N GLY A 170 5.65 -12.70 -0.05
CA GLY A 170 4.39 -11.95 0.01
C GLY A 170 3.22 -12.72 0.64
N THR A 171 2.33 -12.04 1.38
CA THR A 171 1.08 -12.63 1.89
C THR A 171 -0.01 -12.68 0.80
N PRO A 172 -0.82 -13.76 0.71
CA PRO A 172 -1.60 -14.10 -0.49
C PRO A 172 -2.99 -13.45 -0.62
N ASN A 173 -3.30 -12.35 0.08
CA ASN A 173 -4.58 -11.61 -0.08
C ASN A 173 -4.73 -10.85 -1.43
N LEU A 174 -4.07 -11.36 -2.46
CA LEU A 174 -3.92 -10.88 -3.84
C LEU A 174 -5.24 -10.89 -4.64
N ARG A 175 -6.32 -11.44 -4.07
CA ARG A 175 -7.66 -11.52 -4.68
C ARG A 175 -8.61 -10.42 -4.19
N ARG A 176 -8.12 -9.44 -3.44
CA ARG A 176 -8.94 -8.32 -2.94
C ARG A 176 -8.50 -7.01 -3.55
N CYS A 177 -9.47 -6.23 -4.01
CA CYS A 177 -9.27 -4.86 -4.43
C CYS A 177 -9.25 -3.94 -3.18
N PRO A 178 -8.23 -3.09 -2.98
CA PRO A 178 -8.22 -2.08 -1.90
C PRO A 178 -9.35 -1.05 -1.98
N ALA A 179 -10.04 -0.93 -3.12
CA ALA A 179 -11.26 -0.12 -3.22
C ALA A 179 -12.53 -0.87 -2.73
N ALA A 180 -12.44 -2.17 -2.42
CA ALA A 180 -13.57 -3.00 -1.99
C ALA A 180 -13.77 -3.02 -0.46
N ALA A 181 -15.03 -2.89 -0.05
CA ALA A 181 -15.47 -3.08 1.34
C ALA A 181 -15.07 -4.46 1.89
N ALA A 182 -14.78 -4.52 3.19
CA ALA A 182 -14.34 -5.75 3.86
C ALA A 182 -15.39 -6.87 3.76
N GLY A 183 -14.92 -8.10 3.54
CA GLY A 183 -15.78 -9.29 3.39
C GLY A 183 -16.41 -9.48 2.00
N THR A 184 -16.33 -8.49 1.10
CA THR A 184 -16.88 -8.64 -0.27
C THR A 184 -15.87 -9.30 -1.22
N ARG A 185 -16.35 -10.19 -2.10
CA ARG A 185 -15.60 -10.60 -3.30
C ARG A 185 -15.26 -9.36 -4.12
N SER A 186 -14.06 -9.31 -4.71
CA SER A 186 -13.57 -8.15 -5.47
C SER A 186 -13.40 -8.41 -6.97
N TYR A 187 -13.34 -9.67 -7.39
CA TYR A 187 -13.13 -10.07 -8.77
C TYR A 187 -13.98 -11.30 -9.08
N GLY A 188 -14.49 -11.37 -10.31
CA GLY A 188 -15.15 -12.54 -10.88
C GLY A 188 -14.54 -12.92 -12.24
N LEU A 189 -14.89 -14.11 -12.74
CA LEU A 189 -14.56 -14.58 -14.10
C LEU A 189 -15.72 -14.31 -15.07
N ASN A 190 -15.42 -14.18 -16.35
CA ASN A 190 -16.46 -14.18 -17.37
C ASN A 190 -17.07 -15.59 -17.49
N SER A 191 -18.39 -15.72 -17.36
CA SER A 191 -19.07 -17.02 -17.50
C SER A 191 -18.89 -17.63 -18.89
N ALA A 192 -18.62 -16.82 -19.92
CA ALA A 192 -18.36 -17.27 -21.28
C ALA A 192 -17.01 -18.00 -21.47
N ILE A 193 -16.05 -17.87 -20.54
CA ILE A 193 -14.75 -18.58 -20.63
C ILE A 193 -14.70 -19.85 -19.78
N LYS A 194 -15.69 -20.06 -18.92
CA LYS A 194 -15.75 -21.14 -17.91
C LYS A 194 -15.74 -22.52 -18.55
N GLY A 195 -14.79 -23.38 -18.15
CA GLY A 195 -14.68 -24.74 -18.66
C GLY A 195 -14.30 -24.87 -20.14
N LEU A 196 -13.87 -23.77 -20.80
CA LEU A 196 -13.27 -23.86 -22.13
C LEU A 196 -11.97 -24.66 -22.06
N THR A 197 -11.72 -25.47 -23.09
CA THR A 197 -10.41 -26.11 -23.28
C THR A 197 -9.34 -25.08 -23.60
N SER A 198 -8.06 -25.40 -23.35
CA SER A 198 -6.98 -24.42 -23.56
C SER A 198 -6.66 -24.13 -25.02
N ARG A 199 -7.13 -24.97 -25.94
CA ARG A 199 -7.21 -24.62 -27.37
C ARG A 199 -8.29 -23.55 -27.60
N GLN A 200 -9.53 -23.77 -27.17
CA GLN A 200 -10.62 -22.81 -27.33
C GLN A 200 -10.30 -21.45 -26.69
N TYR A 201 -9.76 -21.44 -25.47
CA TYR A 201 -9.33 -20.21 -24.79
C TYR A 201 -8.22 -19.48 -25.55
N ARG A 202 -7.26 -20.20 -26.14
CA ARG A 202 -6.21 -19.62 -26.99
C ARG A 202 -6.76 -19.02 -28.28
N ASP A 203 -7.86 -19.56 -28.80
CA ASP A 203 -8.49 -19.12 -30.04
C ASP A 203 -9.52 -17.98 -29.83
N LEU A 204 -9.85 -17.61 -28.57
CA LEU A 204 -10.69 -16.45 -28.24
C LEU A 204 -10.13 -15.13 -28.82
N ASP A 205 -11.01 -14.17 -29.08
CA ASP A 205 -10.59 -12.82 -29.44
C ASP A 205 -9.82 -12.13 -28.29
N ARG A 206 -8.89 -11.24 -28.65
CA ARG A 206 -8.08 -10.51 -27.67
C ARG A 206 -8.87 -9.49 -26.85
N ALA A 207 -10.00 -8.98 -27.35
CA ALA A 207 -10.84 -8.03 -26.61
C ALA A 207 -11.87 -8.73 -25.68
N THR A 208 -12.01 -10.06 -25.75
CA THR A 208 -12.87 -10.83 -24.84
C THR A 208 -12.45 -10.60 -23.39
N LEU A 209 -13.41 -10.24 -22.54
CA LEU A 209 -13.21 -10.06 -21.10
C LEU A 209 -12.99 -11.43 -20.43
N THR A 210 -12.02 -11.52 -19.54
CA THR A 210 -11.64 -12.77 -18.84
C THR A 210 -11.96 -12.70 -17.35
N ALA A 211 -11.50 -11.65 -16.69
CA ALA A 211 -11.75 -11.35 -15.28
C ALA A 211 -12.12 -9.87 -15.12
N GLY A 212 -12.89 -9.52 -14.09
CA GLY A 212 -13.31 -8.13 -13.86
C GLY A 212 -13.75 -7.85 -12.44
N ASP A 213 -13.87 -6.57 -12.09
CA ASP A 213 -14.43 -6.15 -10.81
C ASP A 213 -15.91 -6.54 -10.72
N SER A 214 -16.20 -7.54 -9.90
CA SER A 214 -17.55 -8.02 -9.64
C SER A 214 -17.71 -8.45 -8.18
N ALA A 215 -18.93 -8.33 -7.66
CA ALA A 215 -19.33 -8.91 -6.38
C ALA A 215 -19.68 -10.41 -6.47
N ALA A 216 -19.91 -10.92 -7.68
CA ALA A 216 -20.21 -12.32 -7.95
C ALA A 216 -18.95 -13.15 -8.23
N VAL A 217 -19.08 -14.49 -8.30
CA VAL A 217 -18.03 -15.39 -8.79
C VAL A 217 -17.82 -15.20 -10.29
N GLU A 218 -18.94 -15.01 -10.99
CA GLU A 218 -19.01 -14.96 -12.44
C GLU A 218 -19.86 -13.78 -12.90
N PHE A 219 -19.50 -13.21 -14.05
CA PHE A 219 -20.23 -12.13 -14.71
C PHE A 219 -20.49 -12.54 -16.17
N ALA A 220 -21.64 -12.18 -16.75
CA ALA A 220 -21.97 -12.52 -18.13
C ALA A 220 -21.57 -11.41 -19.12
N GLY A 221 -21.46 -10.16 -18.65
CA GLY A 221 -20.99 -9.05 -19.48
C GLY A 221 -20.67 -7.77 -18.72
N GLU A 222 -20.38 -6.71 -19.48
CA GLU A 222 -19.97 -5.39 -18.97
C GLU A 222 -20.97 -4.77 -17.96
N ALA A 223 -22.26 -5.15 -18.02
CA ALA A 223 -23.30 -4.65 -17.14
C ALA A 223 -23.33 -5.27 -15.72
N ASP A 224 -22.69 -6.43 -15.53
CA ASP A 224 -22.65 -7.16 -14.24
C ASP A 224 -21.41 -6.78 -13.39
N LEU A 225 -20.56 -5.90 -13.92
CA LEU A 225 -19.39 -5.39 -13.22
C LEU A 225 -19.80 -4.30 -12.22
N THR A 226 -19.04 -4.18 -11.13
CA THR A 226 -19.34 -3.27 -10.02
C THR A 226 -18.37 -2.08 -10.02
N ASP A 227 -18.89 -0.84 -9.87
CA ASP A 227 -18.02 0.31 -9.60
C ASP A 227 -17.54 0.26 -8.15
N ARG A 228 -16.24 0.09 -7.95
CA ARG A 228 -15.57 0.31 -6.66
C ARG A 228 -14.62 1.50 -6.69
N HIS A 229 -14.40 2.10 -7.86
CA HIS A 229 -13.34 3.06 -8.13
C HIS A 229 -13.84 4.50 -8.08
N ARG A 230 -14.37 4.87 -6.92
CA ARG A 230 -15.07 6.13 -6.69
C ARG A 230 -14.13 7.34 -6.77
N ARG A 231 -14.14 8.05 -7.90
CA ARG A 231 -13.45 9.35 -8.02
C ARG A 231 -14.10 10.41 -7.12
N TYR A 232 -13.29 11.25 -6.48
CA TYR A 232 -13.78 12.35 -5.64
C TYR A 232 -14.44 13.46 -6.48
N ARG A 233 -15.77 13.55 -6.36
CA ARG A 233 -16.62 14.46 -7.14
C ARG A 233 -16.61 15.89 -6.58
N ILE A 234 -15.59 16.68 -6.93
CA ILE A 234 -15.54 18.12 -6.58
C ILE A 234 -16.14 19.00 -7.70
N LEU A 235 -15.86 18.73 -8.98
CA LEU A 235 -16.46 19.43 -10.12
C LEU A 235 -16.71 18.47 -11.30
N ALA A 236 -17.87 18.63 -11.95
CA ALA A 236 -18.33 17.93 -13.15
C ALA A 236 -18.54 16.40 -13.07
N GLU A 237 -19.32 15.90 -14.03
CA GLU A 237 -19.78 14.52 -14.16
C GLU A 237 -18.62 13.58 -14.51
N THR A 238 -18.31 12.63 -13.63
CA THR A 238 -17.43 11.50 -13.94
C THR A 238 -18.27 10.24 -14.03
N LYS A 239 -18.09 9.49 -15.13
CA LYS A 239 -18.80 8.23 -15.38
C LYS A 239 -18.22 7.17 -14.45
N ALA A 240 -19.07 6.47 -13.70
CA ALA A 240 -18.65 5.27 -12.96
C ALA A 240 -18.05 4.25 -13.94
N PHE A 241 -16.97 3.61 -13.53
CA PHE A 241 -16.32 2.60 -14.36
C PHE A 241 -15.77 1.45 -13.52
N ALA A 242 -16.01 0.23 -13.98
CA ALA A 242 -15.33 -0.95 -13.48
C ALA A 242 -14.04 -1.20 -14.27
N LEU A 243 -13.11 -1.96 -13.69
CA LEU A 243 -11.96 -2.48 -14.40
C LEU A 243 -12.22 -3.94 -14.81
N ALA A 244 -11.83 -4.30 -16.04
CA ALA A 244 -11.82 -5.67 -16.52
C ALA A 244 -10.54 -5.98 -17.29
N ALA A 245 -10.00 -7.18 -17.10
CA ALA A 245 -8.92 -7.71 -17.93
C ALA A 245 -9.50 -8.33 -19.21
N THR A 246 -8.77 -8.16 -20.30
CA THR A 246 -9.00 -8.88 -21.56
C THR A 246 -8.05 -10.06 -21.71
N LYS A 247 -8.42 -11.02 -22.55
CA LYS A 247 -7.54 -12.12 -22.99
C LYS A 247 -6.26 -11.63 -23.69
N GLY A 248 -6.25 -10.40 -24.21
CA GLY A 248 -5.04 -9.73 -24.71
C GLY A 248 -4.08 -9.23 -23.62
N GLY A 249 -4.45 -9.32 -22.33
CA GLY A 249 -3.67 -8.80 -21.21
C GLY A 249 -3.88 -7.30 -20.93
N GLU A 250 -4.81 -6.65 -21.64
CA GLU A 250 -5.13 -5.23 -21.44
C GLU A 250 -6.15 -5.06 -20.31
N ILE A 251 -6.01 -4.00 -19.52
CA ILE A 251 -7.03 -3.59 -18.53
C ILE A 251 -7.90 -2.52 -19.18
N ARG A 252 -9.18 -2.84 -19.39
CA ARG A 252 -10.20 -1.94 -19.94
C ARG A 252 -11.02 -1.28 -18.83
N GLU A 253 -11.27 0.02 -18.97
CA GLU A 253 -12.29 0.74 -18.20
C GLU A 253 -13.67 0.50 -18.83
N VAL A 254 -14.53 -0.23 -18.13
CA VAL A 254 -15.91 -0.51 -18.54
C VAL A 254 -16.83 0.56 -17.93
N LYS A 255 -17.45 1.38 -18.78
CA LYS A 255 -18.35 2.46 -18.32
C LYS A 255 -19.69 1.87 -17.89
N LEU A 256 -20.01 2.03 -16.61
CA LEU A 256 -21.24 1.52 -16.05
C LEU A 256 -22.40 2.49 -16.31
N SER A 257 -23.50 1.94 -16.82
CA SER A 257 -24.76 2.67 -16.96
C SER A 257 -25.43 2.74 -15.58
N ILE A 258 -25.09 3.78 -14.81
CA ILE A 258 -25.71 4.04 -13.50
C ILE A 258 -27.22 4.24 -13.73
N LYS A 259 -28.02 3.24 -13.35
CA LYS A 259 -29.42 3.47 -13.00
C LYS A 259 -29.41 4.01 -11.57
N ASP A 260 -30.00 5.19 -11.33
CA ASP A 260 -29.79 6.04 -10.13
C ASP A 260 -30.04 5.44 -8.72
N LYS A 261 -30.40 4.16 -8.59
CA LYS A 261 -30.95 3.58 -7.36
C LYS A 261 -29.94 3.30 -6.25
N ASP A 262 -28.65 3.15 -6.55
CA ASP A 262 -27.64 2.74 -5.55
C ASP A 262 -26.97 3.94 -4.86
N THR A 263 -27.55 5.14 -4.95
CA THR A 263 -26.99 6.37 -4.38
C THR A 263 -27.31 6.59 -2.89
N GLU A 264 -28.00 5.66 -2.23
CA GLU A 264 -28.23 5.66 -0.76
C GLU A 264 -26.99 5.23 0.04
N GLY A 265 -25.86 5.87 -0.28
CA GLY A 265 -24.54 5.53 0.23
C GLY A 265 -23.62 6.75 0.32
N PHE A 266 -23.75 7.49 1.42
CA PHE A 266 -22.77 8.48 1.87
C PHE A 266 -22.59 9.71 0.96
N ALA A 267 -23.54 10.65 1.05
CA ALA A 267 -23.34 12.05 0.67
C ALA A 267 -23.40 12.94 1.93
N PRO A 268 -22.38 13.78 2.23
CA PRO A 268 -22.50 14.75 3.32
C PRO A 268 -23.60 15.77 2.98
N LYS A 269 -24.51 16.02 3.93
CA LYS A 269 -25.65 16.94 3.76
C LYS A 269 -25.20 18.41 3.70
N ILE A 270 -24.68 18.84 2.54
CA ILE A 270 -24.48 20.26 2.25
C ILE A 270 -25.79 20.83 1.71
N LYS A 271 -26.48 21.65 2.53
CA LYS A 271 -27.71 22.35 2.12
C LYS A 271 -27.41 23.29 0.95
N LYS A 272 -27.78 22.92 -0.26
CA LYS A 272 -27.70 23.80 -1.43
C LYS A 272 -28.84 24.84 -1.40
N HIS A 273 -28.51 26.09 -1.08
CA HIS A 273 -29.34 27.21 -1.54
C HIS A 273 -29.23 27.29 -3.07
N SER A 274 -30.36 27.20 -3.77
CA SER A 274 -30.37 27.29 -5.23
C SER A 274 -30.26 28.73 -5.69
N ARG A 275 -29.46 28.96 -6.74
CA ARG A 275 -29.62 30.11 -7.64
C ARG A 275 -29.86 29.55 -9.03
N LYS A 276 -31.05 29.82 -9.58
CA LYS A 276 -31.38 29.52 -10.99
C LYS A 276 -30.50 30.38 -11.89
N TYR A 277 -29.95 29.78 -12.95
CA TYR A 277 -29.54 30.51 -14.14
C TYR A 277 -30.23 29.88 -15.36
N HIS A 278 -30.76 30.76 -16.21
CA HIS A 278 -31.45 30.47 -17.46
C HIS A 278 -30.63 31.07 -18.62
N LYS A 279 -30.95 30.67 -19.86
CA LYS A 279 -30.35 31.08 -21.15
C LYS A 279 -29.00 30.40 -21.47
N SER A 280 -28.67 30.12 -22.73
CA SER A 280 -29.50 30.03 -23.96
C SER A 280 -28.66 29.40 -25.06
N LEU A 281 -29.14 28.34 -25.71
CA LEU A 281 -28.52 27.81 -26.92
C LEU A 281 -29.10 28.53 -28.13
N LYS A 282 -28.24 29.15 -28.94
CA LYS A 282 -28.53 29.50 -30.34
C LYS A 282 -27.85 28.48 -31.23
N THR A 283 -28.61 27.98 -32.20
CA THR A 283 -28.11 27.17 -33.31
C THR A 283 -27.29 28.01 -34.28
N TYR A 284 -26.29 27.39 -34.91
CA TYR A 284 -25.73 27.86 -36.18
C TYR A 284 -25.57 26.64 -37.09
N SER A 285 -26.19 26.71 -38.28
CA SER A 285 -26.02 25.74 -39.36
C SER A 285 -25.06 26.34 -40.37
N ASP A 286 -24.23 25.48 -40.93
CA ASP A 286 -23.76 25.44 -42.32
C ASP A 286 -23.73 26.74 -43.14
N ASP A 287 -22.52 27.09 -43.59
CA ASP A 287 -22.18 27.41 -44.99
C ASP A 287 -20.82 26.75 -45.31
#